data_AF-A0A1Z4LRH8-F1
#
_entry.id   AF-A0A1Z4LRH8-F1
#
_cell.length_a   1.000
_cell.length_b   1.000
_cell.length_c   1.000
_cell.angle_alpha   90.00
_cell.angle_beta   90.00
_cell.angle_gamma   90.00
#
_symmetry.space_group_name_H-M   'P 1'
#
loop_
_entity.id
_entity.type
_entity.pdbx_description
1 polymer ?
#
loop_
_entity_poly.entity_id
_entity_poly.type
_entity_poly.pdbx_seq_one_letter_code
_entity_poly.pdbx_strand_id
1 'polypeptide(L)'
;MGRQLYPNSQNLLITADCGGSNSNRSRLWKFKLQQLANETGLRIHVCHFPPGTSKWNRIEHRLFCHISQNWRGRPLDSFMVIVNLISNTTTKQGLTVHAQLDTNKYPVGIKVSDKDFNAIAITSYTFHGEWNYQINPIKS
;
A
#
# COMPACT_ATOMS: atom_id res chain seq x y z
N MET A 1 -13.78 -7.62 -5.01
CA MET A 1 -12.41 -7.26 -5.47
C MET A 1 -11.47 -8.46 -5.30
N GLY A 2 -10.25 -8.41 -5.85
CA GLY A 2 -9.25 -9.46 -5.66
C GLY A 2 -9.64 -10.77 -6.36
N ARG A 3 -9.62 -11.90 -5.62
CA ARG A 3 -9.82 -13.25 -6.16
C ARG A 3 -11.12 -13.43 -6.95
N GLN A 4 -12.20 -12.75 -6.59
CA GLN A 4 -13.46 -12.81 -7.35
C GLN A 4 -13.33 -12.27 -8.78
N LEU A 5 -12.49 -11.26 -8.99
CA LEU A 5 -12.26 -10.65 -10.31
C LEU A 5 -11.05 -11.27 -11.01
N TYR A 6 -10.08 -11.77 -10.25
CA TYR A 6 -8.81 -12.33 -10.74
C TYR A 6 -8.51 -13.68 -10.07
N PRO A 7 -9.32 -14.73 -10.32
CA PRO A 7 -9.24 -15.99 -9.57
C PRO A 7 -7.94 -16.76 -9.79
N ASN A 8 -7.32 -16.58 -10.96
CA ASN A 8 -6.12 -17.29 -11.37
C ASN A 8 -4.86 -16.41 -11.32
N SER A 9 -4.93 -15.21 -10.73
CA SER A 9 -3.76 -14.36 -10.62
C SER A 9 -2.74 -14.98 -9.67
N GLN A 10 -1.49 -15.11 -10.15
CA GLN A 10 -0.35 -15.53 -9.34
C GLN A 10 0.53 -14.34 -8.93
N ASN A 11 0.19 -13.14 -9.39
CA ASN A 11 1.02 -11.95 -9.21
C ASN A 11 0.18 -10.80 -8.64
N LEU A 12 0.79 -10.00 -7.78
CA LEU A 12 0.25 -8.76 -7.24
C LEU A 12 1.22 -7.62 -7.57
N LEU A 13 0.76 -6.61 -8.31
CA LEU A 13 1.54 -5.40 -8.55
C LEU A 13 1.17 -4.32 -7.53
N ILE A 14 2.17 -3.80 -6.83
CA ILE A 14 2.07 -2.69 -5.90
C ILE A 14 2.84 -1.51 -6.48
N THR A 15 2.15 -0.39 -6.72
CA THR A 15 2.78 0.90 -7.02
C THR A 15 2.87 1.72 -5.75
N ALA A 16 4.09 2.04 -5.30
CA ALA A 16 4.33 2.71 -4.02
C ALA A 16 5.09 4.03 -4.21
N ASP A 17 4.72 5.07 -3.45
CA ASP A 17 5.34 6.40 -3.46
C ASP A 17 6.73 6.45 -2.80
N CYS A 18 7.18 5.34 -2.20
CA CYS A 18 8.53 5.17 -1.64
C CYS A 18 8.83 6.05 -0.41
N GLY A 19 7.78 6.54 0.26
CA GLY A 19 7.87 7.39 1.44
C GLY A 19 7.72 6.63 2.76
N GLY A 20 8.40 7.10 3.81
CA GLY A 20 8.19 6.63 5.19
C GLY A 20 8.23 5.11 5.34
N SER A 21 7.09 4.52 5.72
CA SER A 21 6.97 3.09 6.03
C SER A 21 7.13 2.16 4.83
N ASN A 22 6.79 2.60 3.61
CA ASN A 22 6.89 1.81 2.39
C ASN A 22 8.16 2.11 1.58
N SER A 23 9.13 2.82 2.14
CA SER A 23 10.39 3.15 1.47
C SER A 23 11.11 1.91 0.94
N ASN A 24 11.77 2.01 -0.22
CA ASN A 24 12.62 0.95 -0.75
C ASN A 24 13.75 0.52 0.20
N ARG A 25 14.13 1.38 1.16
CA ARG A 25 15.15 1.12 2.19
C ARG A 25 14.59 0.45 3.44
N SER A 26 13.27 0.42 3.60
CA SER A 26 12.60 -0.13 4.77
C SER A 26 12.72 -1.65 4.80
N ARG A 27 13.48 -2.18 5.77
CA ARG A 27 13.60 -3.62 5.99
C ARG A 27 12.28 -4.24 6.43
N LEU A 28 11.55 -3.55 7.30
CA LEU A 28 10.24 -3.99 7.80
C LEU A 28 9.22 -4.09 6.67
N TRP A 29 9.22 -3.13 5.73
CA TRP A 29 8.37 -3.18 4.55
C TRP A 29 8.60 -4.46 3.74
N LYS A 30 9.85 -4.71 3.35
CA LYS A 30 10.23 -5.91 2.58
C LYS A 30 9.91 -7.20 3.34
N PHE A 31 10.16 -7.23 4.64
CA PHE A 31 9.86 -8.38 5.49
C PHE A 31 8.35 -8.66 5.57
N LYS A 32 7.53 -7.62 5.76
CA LYS A 32 6.07 -7.75 5.78
C LYS A 32 5.49 -8.13 4.42
N LEU A 33 6.08 -7.66 3.33
CA LEU A 33 5.73 -8.14 1.99
C LEU A 33 6.08 -9.61 1.78
N GLN A 34 7.19 -10.12 2.35
CA GLN A 34 7.48 -11.55 2.32
C GLN A 34 6.42 -12.36 3.07
N GLN A 35 6.01 -11.91 4.26
CA GLN A 35 4.93 -12.57 5.01
C GLN A 35 3.63 -12.60 4.19
N LEU A 36 3.25 -11.47 3.60
CA LEU A 36 2.07 -11.38 2.73
C LEU A 36 2.19 -12.30 1.49
N ALA A 37 3.36 -12.35 0.86
CA ALA A 37 3.60 -13.23 -0.28
C ALA A 37 3.43 -14.70 0.11
N ASN A 38 3.97 -15.10 1.27
CA ASN A 38 3.83 -16.46 1.80
C ASN A 38 2.37 -16.81 2.12
N GLU A 39 1.65 -15.91 2.80
CA GLU A 39 0.24 -16.10 3.17
C GLU A 39 -0.68 -16.21 1.96
N THR A 40 -0.44 -15.38 0.94
CA THR A 40 -1.30 -15.34 -0.26
C THR A 40 -0.87 -16.32 -1.35
N GLY A 41 0.37 -16.80 -1.31
CA GLY A 41 1.01 -17.54 -2.40
C GLY A 41 1.27 -16.70 -3.66
N LEU A 42 1.10 -15.38 -3.60
CA LEU A 42 1.28 -14.48 -4.73
C LEU A 42 2.73 -13.98 -4.81
N ARG A 43 3.24 -13.88 -6.03
CA ARG A 43 4.45 -13.10 -6.30
C ARG A 43 4.10 -11.62 -6.24
N ILE A 44 4.80 -10.87 -5.39
CA ILE A 44 4.57 -9.45 -5.23
C ILE A 44 5.60 -8.68 -6.05
N HIS A 45 5.13 -7.86 -6.98
CA HIS A 45 5.92 -6.93 -7.78
C HIS A 45 5.77 -5.54 -7.15
N VAL A 46 6.88 -4.89 -6.80
CA VAL A 46 6.86 -3.54 -6.23
C VAL A 46 7.55 -2.59 -7.20
N CYS A 47 6.77 -1.60 -7.66
CA CYS A 47 7.25 -0.51 -8.50
C CYS A 47 7.14 0.80 -7.72
N HIS A 48 8.27 1.41 -7.43
CA HIS A 48 8.31 2.69 -6.74
C HIS A 48 8.21 3.85 -7.73
N PHE A 49 7.46 4.89 -7.35
CA PHE A 49 7.52 6.18 -8.01
C PHE A 49 8.85 6.87 -7.70
N PRO A 50 9.45 7.58 -8.67
CA PRO A 50 10.63 8.41 -8.41
C PRO A 50 10.42 9.45 -7.28
N PRO A 51 11.48 9.86 -6.57
CA PRO A 51 11.40 10.89 -5.54
C PRO A 51 10.71 12.16 -6.05
N GLY A 52 9.81 12.72 -5.24
CA GLY A 52 9.05 13.92 -5.61
C GLY A 52 7.90 13.68 -6.60
N THR A 53 7.60 12.42 -6.97
CA THR A 53 6.56 12.10 -7.95
C THR A 53 5.33 11.43 -7.35
N SER A 54 5.11 11.51 -6.03
CA SER A 54 3.91 10.94 -5.36
C SER A 54 2.60 11.47 -5.95
N LYS A 55 2.58 12.72 -6.42
CA LYS A 55 1.43 13.31 -7.15
C LYS A 55 1.04 12.54 -8.40
N TRP A 56 1.87 11.67 -8.96
CA TRP A 56 1.53 10.85 -10.12
C TRP A 56 0.84 9.54 -9.74
N ASN A 57 0.73 9.24 -8.44
CA ASN A 57 -0.08 8.13 -7.98
C ASN A 57 -1.55 8.40 -8.31
N ARG A 58 -2.20 7.43 -8.96
CA ARG A 58 -3.60 7.55 -9.39
C ARG A 58 -4.55 7.83 -8.23
N ILE A 59 -4.23 7.37 -7.01
CA ILE A 59 -5.08 7.58 -5.84
C ILE A 59 -5.24 9.07 -5.49
N GLU A 60 -4.21 9.87 -5.72
CA GLU A 60 -4.23 11.32 -5.49
C GLU A 60 -5.32 12.00 -6.34
N HIS A 61 -5.44 11.57 -7.60
CA HIS A 61 -6.35 12.17 -8.58
C HIS A 61 -7.72 11.50 -8.67
N ARG A 62 -7.85 10.24 -8.22
CA ARG A 62 -9.10 9.48 -8.32
C ARG A 62 -9.87 9.37 -7.01
N LEU A 63 -9.21 9.60 -5.87
CA LEU A 63 -9.82 9.43 -4.55
C LEU A 63 -9.56 10.65 -3.66
N PHE A 64 -8.30 10.98 -3.39
CA PHE A 64 -7.96 11.98 -2.38
C PHE A 64 -8.40 13.40 -2.76
N CYS A 65 -8.37 13.75 -4.04
CA CYS A 65 -8.90 15.03 -4.52
C CYS A 65 -10.40 15.22 -4.17
N HIS A 66 -11.21 14.16 -4.29
CA HIS A 66 -12.64 14.21 -3.99
C HIS A 66 -12.92 14.21 -2.48
N ILE A 67 -12.15 13.44 -1.70
CA ILE A 67 -12.22 13.47 -0.23
C ILE A 67 -11.91 14.87 0.27
N SER A 68 -10.84 15.49 -0.23
CA SER A 68 -10.43 16.84 0.16
C SER A 68 -11.51 17.88 -0.16
N GLN A 69 -12.19 17.75 -1.29
CA GLN A 69 -13.35 18.61 -1.62
C GLN A 69 -14.49 18.43 -0.63
N ASN A 70 -14.79 17.19 -0.23
CA ASN A 70 -15.86 16.90 0.73
C ASN A 70 -15.57 17.41 2.15
N TRP A 71 -14.28 17.51 2.52
CA TRP A 71 -13.84 18.04 3.81
C TRP A 71 -13.86 19.56 3.91
N ARG A 72 -13.92 20.26 2.77
CA ARG A 72 -13.71 21.71 2.71
C ARG A 72 -14.65 22.46 3.66
N GLY A 73 -14.07 23.16 4.63
CA GLY A 73 -14.79 23.98 5.59
C GLY A 73 -15.50 23.22 6.71
N ARG A 74 -15.18 21.93 6.92
CA ARG A 74 -15.74 21.12 8.01
C ARG A 74 -14.67 20.81 9.07
N PRO A 75 -14.95 21.03 10.37
CA PRO A 75 -14.02 20.65 11.43
C PRO A 75 -13.90 19.12 11.51
N LEU A 76 -12.68 18.62 11.72
CA LEU A 76 -12.36 17.21 11.91
C LEU A 76 -12.16 16.93 13.40
N ASP A 77 -13.23 17.03 14.18
CA ASP A 77 -13.20 17.04 15.65
C ASP A 77 -13.29 15.64 16.30
N SER A 78 -13.64 14.61 15.53
CA SER A 78 -13.76 13.24 16.00
C SER A 78 -13.49 12.22 14.90
N PHE A 79 -13.06 11.01 15.29
CA PHE A 79 -12.86 9.91 14.34
C PHE A 79 -14.13 9.57 13.56
N MET A 80 -15.29 9.62 14.21
CA MET A 80 -16.56 9.34 13.56
C MET A 80 -16.91 10.40 12.51
N VAL A 81 -16.65 11.69 12.79
CA VAL A 81 -16.80 12.75 11.78
C VAL A 81 -15.86 12.52 10.60
N ILE A 82 -14.59 12.18 10.85
CA ILE A 82 -13.63 11.90 9.77
C ILE A 82 -14.10 10.72 8.91
N VAL A 83 -14.48 9.59 9.53
CA VAL A 83 -14.97 8.40 8.80
C VAL A 83 -16.21 8.73 7.99
N ASN A 84 -17.18 9.44 8.58
CA ASN A 84 -18.40 9.85 7.88
C ASN A 84 -18.09 10.77 6.70
N LEU A 85 -17.15 11.70 6.84
CA LEU A 85 -16.77 12.59 5.75
C LEU A 85 -16.05 11.87 4.62
N ILE A 86 -15.18 10.89 4.92
CA ILE A 86 -14.54 10.09 3.87
C ILE A 86 -15.59 9.23 3.15
N SER A 87 -16.41 8.47 3.90
CA SER A 87 -17.38 7.53 3.34
C SER A 87 -18.47 8.19 2.50
N ASN A 88 -18.85 9.44 2.82
CA ASN A 88 -19.84 10.19 2.04
C ASN A 88 -19.26 10.85 0.77
N THR A 89 -17.99 10.60 0.44
CA THR A 89 -17.38 11.10 -0.80
C THR A 89 -17.98 10.36 -1.99
N THR A 90 -18.69 11.09 -2.86
CA THR A 90 -19.26 10.56 -4.11
C THR A 90 -18.99 11.50 -5.29
N THR A 91 -19.05 10.98 -6.51
CA THR A 91 -18.95 11.78 -7.74
C THR A 91 -20.10 11.49 -8.68
N LYS A 92 -20.37 12.40 -9.64
CA LYS A 92 -21.39 12.20 -10.68
C LYS A 92 -21.13 10.95 -11.53
N GLN A 93 -19.87 10.53 -11.61
CA GLN A 93 -19.42 9.35 -12.34
C GLN A 93 -19.52 8.06 -11.51
N GLY A 94 -20.08 8.11 -10.29
CA GLY A 94 -20.39 6.93 -9.49
C GLY A 94 -19.27 6.45 -8.56
N LEU A 95 -18.27 7.30 -8.23
CA LEU A 95 -17.33 6.96 -7.17
C LEU A 95 -18.08 6.76 -5.85
N THR A 96 -17.80 5.66 -5.17
CA THR A 96 -18.23 5.40 -3.80
C THR A 96 -17.01 5.06 -2.96
N VAL A 97 -16.96 5.56 -1.74
CA VAL A 97 -15.82 5.38 -0.83
C VAL A 97 -16.28 4.66 0.42
N HIS A 98 -15.53 3.64 0.82
CA HIS A 98 -15.73 2.96 2.08
C HIS A 98 -14.57 3.33 3.01
N ALA A 99 -14.89 3.88 4.18
CA ALA A 99 -13.94 4.15 5.24
C ALA A 99 -14.38 3.48 6.54
N GLN A 100 -13.42 2.98 7.29
CA GLN A 100 -13.61 2.35 8.57
C GLN A 100 -12.52 2.79 9.53
N LEU A 101 -12.86 2.93 10.81
CA LEU A 101 -11.88 3.16 11.86
C LEU A 101 -11.09 1.87 12.12
N ASP A 102 -9.79 1.93 11.93
CA ASP A 102 -8.86 0.91 12.37
C ASP A 102 -8.45 1.18 13.83
N THR A 103 -8.77 0.24 14.72
CA THR A 103 -8.47 0.33 16.16
C THR A 103 -7.29 -0.55 16.57
N ASN A 104 -6.65 -1.21 15.60
CA ASN A 104 -5.49 -2.04 15.85
C ASN A 104 -4.32 -1.21 16.40
N LYS A 105 -3.54 -1.82 17.28
CA LYS A 105 -2.33 -1.23 17.83
C LYS A 105 -1.13 -1.73 17.05
N TYR A 106 -0.37 -0.80 16.47
CA TYR A 106 0.83 -1.12 15.71
C TYR A 106 2.07 -0.75 16.54
N PRO A 107 2.87 -1.73 17.01
CA PRO A 107 4.07 -1.43 17.76
C PRO A 107 5.09 -0.71 16.87
N VAL A 108 5.71 0.32 17.43
CA VAL A 108 6.76 1.11 16.77
C VAL A 108 8.14 0.53 17.06
N GLY A 109 9.13 0.89 16.25
CA GLY A 109 10.52 0.50 16.49
C GLY A 109 10.83 -0.98 16.25
N ILE A 110 9.96 -1.68 15.49
CA ILE A 110 10.20 -3.08 15.12
C ILE A 110 11.49 -3.16 14.29
N LYS A 111 12.47 -3.89 14.81
CA LYS A 111 13.73 -4.18 14.12
C LYS A 111 13.62 -5.52 13.40
N VAL A 112 14.07 -5.57 12.15
CA VAL A 112 14.23 -6.82 11.40
C VAL A 112 15.68 -7.24 11.51
N SER A 113 15.92 -8.47 11.98
CA SER A 113 17.29 -8.99 12.10
C SER A 113 17.94 -9.21 10.73
N ASP A 114 19.27 -9.29 10.67
CA ASP A 114 20.01 -9.61 9.43
C ASP A 114 19.63 -10.98 8.90
N LYS A 115 19.44 -11.94 9.79
CA LYS A 115 18.95 -13.27 9.44
C LYS A 115 17.60 -13.21 8.73
N ASP A 116 16.62 -12.51 9.31
CA ASP A 116 15.28 -12.41 8.75
C ASP A 116 15.25 -11.65 7.43
N PHE A 117 16.05 -10.59 7.32
CA PHE A 117 16.12 -9.79 6.12
C PHE A 117 16.79 -10.55 4.96
N ASN A 118 17.86 -11.28 5.25
CA ASN A 118 18.57 -12.09 4.25
C ASN A 118 17.75 -13.32 3.81
N ALA A 119 16.75 -13.74 4.60
CA ALA A 119 15.83 -14.81 4.24
C ALA A 119 14.73 -14.37 3.25
N ILE A 120 14.61 -13.08 2.94
CA ILE A 120 13.61 -12.57 1.99
C ILE A 120 13.97 -13.03 0.57
N ALA A 121 13.02 -13.66 -0.13
CA ALA A 121 13.14 -14.10 -1.51
C ALA A 121 12.94 -12.93 -2.50
N ILE A 122 13.76 -11.89 -2.35
CA ILE A 122 13.72 -10.65 -3.14
C ILE A 122 14.61 -10.75 -4.39
N THR A 123 14.14 -10.20 -5.51
CA THR A 123 14.94 -10.04 -6.72
C THR A 123 14.73 -8.63 -7.28
N SER A 124 15.80 -7.87 -7.44
CA SER A 124 15.75 -6.55 -8.08
C SER A 124 15.44 -6.66 -9.58
N TYR A 125 14.79 -5.65 -10.13
CA TYR A 125 14.55 -5.58 -11.58
C TYR A 125 15.74 -5.00 -12.34
N THR A 126 15.78 -5.31 -13.64
CA THR A 126 16.75 -4.71 -14.58
C THR A 126 16.49 -3.21 -14.76
N PHE A 127 15.23 -2.82 -14.87
CA PHE A 127 14.83 -1.42 -14.89
C PHE A 127 14.69 -0.91 -13.46
N HIS A 128 15.58 0.00 -13.08
CA HIS A 128 15.51 0.69 -11.80
C HIS A 128 15.55 -0.26 -10.57
N GLY A 129 16.44 -1.25 -10.59
CA GLY A 129 16.58 -2.27 -9.53
C GLY A 129 17.03 -1.76 -8.16
N GLU A 130 17.51 -0.52 -8.10
CA GLU A 130 17.83 0.21 -6.86
C GLU A 130 16.59 0.45 -5.99
N TRP A 131 15.40 0.49 -6.60
CA TRP A 131 14.14 0.61 -5.87
C TRP A 131 13.05 -0.36 -6.31
N ASN A 132 13.10 -0.94 -7.51
CA ASN A 132 12.07 -1.86 -8.00
C ASN A 132 12.50 -3.31 -7.83
N TYR A 133 11.57 -4.14 -7.34
CA TYR A 133 11.87 -5.52 -7.02
C TYR A 133 10.62 -6.40 -7.03
N GLN A 134 10.84 -7.71 -7.13
CA GLN A 134 9.85 -8.73 -6.82
C GLN A 134 10.19 -9.46 -5.53
N ILE A 135 9.16 -9.93 -4.84
CA ILE A 135 9.26 -10.86 -3.72
C ILE A 135 8.48 -12.12 -4.09
N ASN A 136 9.16 -13.26 -4.07
CA ASN A 136 8.56 -14.55 -4.34
C ASN A 136 8.02 -15.18 -3.05
N PRO A 137 6.90 -15.92 -3.10
CA PRO A 137 6.44 -16.71 -1.97
C PRO A 137 7.46 -17.82 -1.67
N ILE A 138 7.81 -17.96 -0.40
CA ILE A 138 8.59 -19.09 0.11
C ILE A 138 7.58 -20.13 0.54
N LYS A 139 7.45 -21.22 -0.23
CA LYS A 139 6.59 -22.34 0.16
C LYS A 139 7.19 -22.99 1.40
N SER A 140 6.37 -23.11 2.45
CA SER A 140 6.65 -24.01 3.57
C SER A 140 6.43 -25.46 3.14
#